data_AF-A0A3D1LZX1-F1
#
_entry.id   AF-A0A3D1LZX1-F1
#
_cell.length_a   1.000
_cell.length_b   1.000
_cell.length_c   1.000
_cell.angle_alpha   90.00
_cell.angle_beta   90.00
_cell.angle_gamma   90.00
#
_symmetry.space_group_name_H-M   'P 1'
#
loop_
_entity.id
_entity.type
_entity.pdbx_description
1 polymer ?
#
loop_
_entity_poly.entity_id
_entity_poly.type
_entity_poly.pdbx_seq_one_letter_code
_entity_poly.pdbx_strand_id
1 'polypeptide(L)'
;MLLCSLAMYLFSNVSLNSPLLLVGIASGLSGMGMSIFMAPNTSSIMGSAGRQHYGIVSAFLNLTRNGAHIVGIAIPTAIVVSVMAGLGYEADLSDTEKLKDLGLRTAYASAMARAFQLSTVLMVFTVLLVILGGIRGRFGNQSIRPESEIG
;
A
#
# COMPACT_ATOMS: atom_id res chain seq x y z
N MET A 1 5.45 6.75 2.10
CA MET A 1 3.98 6.78 1.91
C MET A 1 3.54 7.67 0.76
N LEU A 2 4.00 8.92 0.63
CA LEU A 2 3.70 9.77 -0.53
C LEU A 2 4.11 9.13 -1.87
N LEU A 3 5.33 8.56 -1.94
CA LEU A 3 5.81 7.84 -3.14
C LEU A 3 4.92 6.64 -3.51
N CYS A 4 4.50 5.84 -2.52
CA CYS A 4 3.58 4.72 -2.74
C CYS A 4 2.19 5.20 -3.19
N SER A 5 1.70 6.32 -2.63
CA SER A 5 0.41 6.90 -3.03
C SER A 5 0.44 7.34 -4.49
N LEU A 6 1.53 8.00 -4.91
CA LEU A 6 1.74 8.38 -6.29
C LEU A 6 1.84 7.16 -7.21
N ALA A 7 2.55 6.11 -6.78
CA ALA A 7 2.62 4.85 -7.53
C ALA A 7 1.23 4.20 -7.72
N MET A 8 0.40 4.12 -6.67
CA MET A 8 -0.96 3.57 -6.75
C MET A 8 -1.86 4.41 -7.66
N TYR A 9 -1.72 5.75 -7.62
CA TYR A 9 -2.42 6.64 -8.53
C TYR A 9 -1.99 6.42 -9.99
N LEU A 10 -0.70 6.24 -10.25
CA LEU A 10 -0.21 5.91 -11.60
C LEU A 10 -0.76 4.56 -12.08
N PHE A 11 -0.77 3.54 -11.23
CA PHE A 11 -1.36 2.24 -11.56
C PHE A 11 -2.87 2.32 -11.84
N SER A 12 -3.60 3.19 -11.14
CA SER A 12 -5.03 3.43 -11.42
C SER A 12 -5.29 4.01 -12.82
N ASN A 13 -4.30 4.61 -13.46
CA ASN A 13 -4.43 5.19 -14.80
C ASN A 13 -3.90 4.27 -15.91
N VAL A 14 -3.45 3.05 -15.55
CA VAL A 14 -2.97 2.06 -16.51
C VAL A 14 -4.16 1.44 -17.26
N SER A 15 -4.05 1.39 -18.58
CA SER A 15 -4.99 0.71 -19.49
C SER A 15 -4.20 -0.12 -20.52
N LEU A 16 -4.90 -0.81 -21.42
CA LEU A 16 -4.30 -1.73 -22.39
C LEU A 16 -3.28 -1.09 -23.34
N ASN A 17 -3.35 0.22 -23.55
CA ASN A 17 -2.45 0.99 -24.42
C ASN A 17 -1.33 1.71 -23.66
N SER A 18 -1.22 1.51 -22.33
CA SER A 18 -0.24 2.24 -21.53
C SER A 18 1.19 1.77 -21.83
N PRO A 19 2.17 2.69 -21.92
CA PRO A 19 3.55 2.33 -22.20
C PRO A 19 4.15 1.54 -21.03
N LEU A 20 4.95 0.52 -21.35
CA LEU A 20 5.64 -0.32 -20.35
C LEU A 20 6.52 0.52 -19.39
N LEU A 21 7.06 1.64 -19.88
CA LEU A 21 7.86 2.57 -19.08
C LEU A 21 7.06 3.13 -17.89
N LEU A 22 5.76 3.43 -18.05
CA LEU A 22 4.92 3.95 -16.97
C LEU A 22 4.76 2.91 -15.85
N VAL A 23 4.56 1.64 -16.22
CA VAL A 23 4.50 0.51 -15.28
C VAL A 23 5.83 0.33 -14.55
N GLY A 24 6.96 0.47 -15.27
CA GLY A 24 8.30 0.41 -14.70
C GLY A 24 8.55 1.52 -13.66
N ILE A 25 8.19 2.76 -13.99
CA ILE A 25 8.30 3.90 -13.07
C ILE A 25 7.41 3.71 -11.84
N ALA A 26 6.15 3.31 -12.03
CA ALA A 26 5.22 3.07 -10.93
C ALA A 26 5.71 1.96 -9.99
N SER A 27 6.28 0.89 -10.55
CA SER A 27 6.88 -0.21 -9.79
C SER A 27 8.12 0.26 -9.00
N GLY A 28 8.99 1.05 -9.62
CA GLY A 28 10.17 1.63 -8.97
C GLY A 28 9.80 2.55 -7.81
N LEU A 29 8.81 3.43 -8.01
CA LEU A 29 8.30 4.33 -6.97
C LEU A 29 7.67 3.56 -5.79
N SER A 30 6.91 2.51 -6.09
CA SER A 30 6.32 1.63 -5.07
C SER A 30 7.40 0.94 -4.24
N GLY A 31 8.40 0.36 -4.89
CA GLY A 31 9.51 -0.33 -4.23
C GLY A 31 10.36 0.59 -3.36
N MET A 32 10.75 1.77 -3.88
CA MET A 32 11.48 2.77 -3.09
C MET A 32 10.68 3.23 -1.87
N GLY A 33 9.39 3.54 -2.07
CA GLY A 33 8.52 4.00 -1.00
C GLY A 33 8.35 2.96 0.12
N MET A 34 8.32 1.67 -0.23
CA MET A 34 8.29 0.57 0.73
C MET A 34 9.62 0.45 1.48
N SER A 35 10.75 0.46 0.78
CA SER A 35 12.09 0.31 1.39
C SER A 35 12.42 1.43 2.39
N ILE A 36 12.09 2.69 2.05
CA ILE A 36 12.33 3.85 2.92
C ILE A 36 11.52 3.73 4.23
N PHE A 37 10.35 3.12 4.19
CA PHE A 37 9.50 2.98 5.38
C PHE A 37 9.84 1.74 6.21
N MET A 38 10.09 0.61 5.56
CA MET A 38 10.16 -0.68 6.24
C MET A 38 11.39 -0.81 7.16
N ALA A 39 12.54 -0.26 6.74
CA ALA A 39 13.78 -0.31 7.51
C ALA A 39 13.69 0.44 8.85
N PRO A 40 13.36 1.75 8.90
CA PRO A 40 13.23 2.48 10.16
C PRO A 40 12.03 2.00 11.00
N ASN A 41 10.92 1.58 10.37
CA ASN A 41 9.75 1.07 11.10
C ASN A 41 10.09 -0.19 11.91
N THR A 42 10.74 -1.17 11.25
CA THR A 42 11.14 -2.43 11.91
C THR A 42 12.12 -2.14 13.05
N SER A 43 13.14 -1.30 12.81
CA SER A 43 14.14 -0.96 13.82
C SER A 43 13.54 -0.20 15.01
N SER A 44 12.55 0.68 14.80
CA SER A 44 11.88 1.41 15.89
C SER A 44 11.05 0.48 16.79
N ILE A 45 10.31 -0.46 16.20
CA ILE A 45 9.54 -1.45 16.94
C ILE A 45 10.47 -2.35 17.76
N MET A 46 11.50 -2.89 17.12
CA MET A 46 12.47 -3.77 17.79
C MET A 46 13.26 -3.02 18.86
N GLY A 47 13.65 -1.76 18.61
CA GLY A 47 14.35 -0.93 19.58
C GLY A 47 13.52 -0.63 20.83
N SER A 48 12.20 -0.59 20.71
CA SER A 48 11.28 -0.33 21.83
C SER A 48 10.93 -1.57 22.66
N ALA A 49 11.21 -2.77 22.16
CA ALA A 49 10.79 -4.05 22.77
C ALA A 49 11.65 -4.50 23.97
N GLY A 50 12.85 -3.95 24.13
CA GLY A 50 13.84 -4.42 25.10
C GLY A 50 14.43 -5.79 24.74
N ARG A 51 15.74 -6.00 25.00
CA ARG A 51 16.49 -7.17 24.52
C ARG A 51 15.91 -8.54 24.91
N GLN A 52 15.19 -8.63 26.03
CA GLN A 52 14.60 -9.88 26.51
C GLN A 52 13.40 -10.35 25.69
N HIS A 53 12.72 -9.46 24.96
CA HIS A 53 11.48 -9.79 24.24
C HIS A 53 11.64 -9.83 22.71
N TYR A 54 12.87 -9.71 22.20
CA TYR A 54 13.13 -9.63 20.75
C TYR A 54 12.57 -10.82 19.98
N GLY A 55 12.68 -12.03 20.53
CA GLY A 55 12.14 -13.23 19.88
C GLY A 55 10.61 -13.15 19.71
N ILE A 56 9.90 -12.76 20.77
CA ILE A 56 8.43 -12.66 20.78
C ILE A 56 7.96 -11.51 19.89
N VAL A 57 8.58 -10.33 20.00
CA VAL A 57 8.21 -9.16 19.20
C VAL A 57 8.51 -9.36 17.72
N SER A 58 9.65 -9.99 17.38
CA SER A 58 9.97 -10.35 15.99
C SER A 58 8.96 -11.34 15.42
N ALA A 59 8.61 -12.38 16.18
CA ALA A 59 7.61 -13.37 15.76
C ALA A 59 6.23 -12.72 15.54
N PHE A 60 5.79 -11.87 16.47
CA PHE A 60 4.53 -11.13 16.34
C PHE A 60 4.53 -10.15 15.17
N LEU A 61 5.63 -9.43 14.95
CA LEU A 61 5.78 -8.50 13.83
C LEU A 61 5.72 -9.24 12.50
N ASN A 62 6.38 -10.40 12.39
CA ASN A 62 6.30 -11.24 11.20
C ASN A 62 4.89 -11.80 10.98
N LEU A 63 4.21 -12.27 12.03
CA LEU A 63 2.82 -12.72 11.95
C LEU A 63 1.90 -11.61 11.44
N THR A 64 2.01 -10.42 12.02
CA THR A 64 1.22 -9.24 11.64
C THR A 64 1.47 -8.86 10.18
N ARG A 65 2.74 -8.85 9.75
CA ARG A 65 3.11 -8.54 8.37
C ARG A 65 2.56 -9.55 7.38
N ASN A 66 2.67 -10.84 7.68
CA ASN A 66 2.14 -11.90 6.82
C ASN A 66 0.60 -11.85 6.76
N GLY A 67 -0.06 -11.64 7.90
CA GLY A 67 -1.52 -11.45 7.95
C GLY A 67 -1.98 -10.26 7.11
N ALA A 68 -1.30 -9.12 7.24
CA ALA A 68 -1.57 -7.94 6.42
C ALA A 68 -1.33 -8.18 4.91
N HIS A 69 -0.30 -8.95 4.56
CA HIS A 69 -0.02 -9.29 3.16
C HIS A 69 -1.12 -10.19 2.56
N ILE A 70 -1.57 -11.21 3.29
CA ILE A 70 -2.66 -12.09 2.86
C ILE A 70 -3.94 -11.28 2.63
N VAL A 71 -4.32 -10.43 3.59
CA VAL A 71 -5.50 -9.55 3.46
C VAL A 71 -5.33 -8.57 2.29
N GLY A 72 -4.12 -8.03 2.14
CA GLY A 72 -3.76 -7.09 1.08
C GLY A 72 -3.79 -7.69 -0.33
N ILE A 73 -3.70 -9.01 -0.47
CA ILE A 73 -3.92 -9.71 -1.74
C ILE A 73 -5.40 -10.07 -1.89
N ALA A 74 -6.01 -10.62 -0.85
CA ALA A 74 -7.39 -11.14 -0.89
C ALA A 74 -8.41 -10.05 -1.27
N ILE A 75 -8.30 -8.84 -0.71
CA ILE A 75 -9.25 -7.75 -0.99
C ILE A 75 -9.18 -7.30 -2.46
N PRO A 76 -8.03 -6.91 -3.03
CA PRO A 76 -7.93 -6.61 -4.46
C PRO A 76 -8.41 -7.74 -5.37
N THR A 77 -8.06 -8.99 -5.05
CA THR A 77 -8.53 -10.15 -5.83
C THR A 77 -10.05 -10.24 -5.82
N ALA A 78 -10.69 -10.12 -4.65
CA ALA A 78 -12.15 -10.15 -4.55
C ALA A 78 -12.80 -9.01 -5.34
N ILE A 79 -12.22 -7.81 -5.32
CA ILE A 79 -12.70 -6.66 -6.10
C ILE A 79 -12.61 -6.94 -7.59
N VAL A 80 -11.48 -7.43 -8.08
CA VAL A 80 -11.29 -7.73 -9.49
C VAL A 80 -12.32 -8.75 -9.97
N VAL A 81 -12.48 -9.85 -9.23
CA VAL A 81 -13.46 -10.89 -9.55
C VAL A 81 -14.89 -10.32 -9.55
N SER A 82 -15.24 -9.52 -8.55
CA SER A 82 -16.58 -8.94 -8.43
C SER A 82 -16.90 -7.95 -9.55
N VAL A 83 -15.93 -7.09 -9.92
CA VAL A 83 -16.10 -6.12 -11.00
C VAL A 83 -16.20 -6.83 -12.35
N MET A 84 -15.38 -7.84 -12.60
CA MET A 84 -15.46 -8.62 -13.85
C MET A 84 -16.77 -9.38 -13.96
N ALA A 85 -17.23 -10.02 -12.88
CA ALA A 85 -18.52 -10.69 -12.86
C ALA A 85 -19.67 -9.71 -13.15
N GLY A 86 -19.61 -8.50 -12.60
CA GLY A 86 -20.57 -7.43 -12.90
C GLY A 86 -20.54 -6.94 -14.35
N LEU A 87 -19.41 -7.10 -15.04
CA LEU A 87 -19.25 -6.81 -16.48
C LEU A 87 -19.60 -8.00 -17.38
N GLY A 88 -20.08 -9.12 -16.81
CA GLY A 88 -20.46 -10.32 -17.56
C GLY A 88 -19.28 -11.21 -17.96
N TYR A 89 -18.10 -11.00 -17.36
CA TYR A 89 -16.89 -11.76 -17.64
C TYR A 89 -16.48 -12.61 -16.44
N GLU A 90 -16.11 -13.87 -16.69
CA GLU A 90 -15.39 -14.65 -15.69
C GLU A 90 -13.96 -14.11 -15.56
N ALA A 91 -13.46 -14.03 -14.32
CA ALA A 91 -12.09 -13.63 -14.03
C ALA A 91 -11.09 -14.77 -14.32
N ASP A 92 -11.19 -15.32 -15.53
CA ASP A 92 -10.38 -16.41 -16.04
C ASP A 92 -9.57 -15.94 -17.24
N LEU A 93 -8.26 -15.87 -17.04
CA LEU A 93 -7.26 -15.49 -18.05
C LEU A 93 -6.37 -16.67 -18.44
N SER A 94 -6.73 -17.90 -18.05
CA SER A 94 -5.92 -19.08 -18.31
C SER A 94 -5.98 -19.54 -19.77
N ASP A 95 -7.05 -19.18 -20.49
CA ASP A 95 -7.28 -19.59 -21.86
C ASP A 95 -6.82 -18.52 -22.87
N THR A 96 -5.93 -18.93 -23.77
CA THR A 96 -5.36 -18.06 -24.81
C THR A 96 -6.37 -17.67 -25.89
N GLU A 97 -7.44 -18.43 -26.06
CA GLU A 97 -8.54 -18.03 -26.95
C GLU A 97 -9.43 -16.97 -26.31
N LYS A 98 -9.77 -17.12 -25.02
CA LYS A 98 -10.50 -16.09 -24.26
C LYS A 98 -9.73 -14.77 -24.22
N LEU A 99 -8.40 -14.84 -24.16
CA LEU A 99 -7.55 -13.66 -24.27
C LEU A 99 -7.71 -12.92 -25.60
N LYS A 100 -8.21 -13.51 -26.69
CA LYS A 100 -8.43 -12.74 -27.95
C LYS A 100 -9.61 -11.78 -27.85
N ASP A 101 -10.51 -11.97 -26.89
CA ASP A 101 -11.61 -11.05 -26.64
C ASP A 101 -11.08 -9.73 -26.04
N LEU A 102 -11.22 -8.66 -26.81
CA LEU A 102 -10.93 -7.30 -26.33
C LEU A 102 -11.81 -6.92 -25.15
N GLY A 103 -13.05 -7.41 -25.09
CA GLY A 103 -13.97 -7.16 -23.99
C GLY A 103 -13.47 -7.74 -22.66
N LEU A 104 -12.98 -8.99 -22.66
CA LEU A 104 -12.37 -9.59 -21.46
C LEU A 104 -11.13 -8.82 -20.99
N ARG A 105 -10.23 -8.46 -21.91
CA ARG A 105 -9.01 -7.70 -21.56
C ARG A 105 -9.31 -6.32 -21.00
N THR A 106 -10.27 -5.62 -21.60
CA THR A 106 -10.69 -4.28 -21.15
C THR A 106 -11.43 -4.35 -19.82
N ALA A 107 -12.29 -5.35 -19.62
CA ALA A 107 -12.96 -5.62 -18.35
C ALA A 107 -11.93 -5.88 -17.24
N TYR A 108 -10.93 -6.74 -17.48
CA TYR A 108 -9.85 -7.00 -16.52
C TYR A 108 -9.04 -5.74 -16.21
N ALA A 109 -8.62 -4.98 -17.23
CA ALA A 109 -7.88 -3.73 -17.03
C ALA A 109 -8.70 -2.72 -16.21
N SER A 110 -10.00 -2.61 -16.48
CA SER A 110 -10.90 -1.73 -15.71
C SER A 110 -11.07 -2.20 -14.26
N ALA A 111 -11.18 -3.51 -14.02
CA ALA A 111 -11.29 -4.10 -12.70
C ALA A 111 -10.02 -3.88 -11.87
N MET A 112 -8.85 -4.05 -12.49
CA MET A 112 -7.56 -3.73 -11.88
C MET A 112 -7.45 -2.24 -11.52
N ALA A 113 -7.88 -1.34 -12.42
CA ALA A 113 -7.91 0.08 -12.11
C ALA A 113 -8.79 0.40 -10.89
N ARG A 114 -9.97 -0.23 -10.76
CA ARG A 114 -10.84 -0.10 -9.56
C ARG A 114 -10.14 -0.57 -8.27
N ALA A 115 -9.40 -1.67 -8.33
CA ALA A 115 -8.64 -2.15 -7.18
C ALA A 115 -7.52 -1.15 -6.78
N PHE A 116 -6.80 -0.59 -7.76
CA PHE A 116 -5.78 0.44 -7.49
C PHE A 116 -6.36 1.77 -6.99
N GLN A 117 -7.58 2.15 -7.42
CA GLN A 117 -8.29 3.31 -6.87
C GLN A 117 -8.55 3.13 -5.38
N LEU A 118 -9.04 1.96 -4.96
CA LEU A 118 -9.25 1.67 -3.53
C LEU A 118 -7.93 1.77 -2.75
N SER A 119 -6.86 1.15 -3.26
CA SER A 119 -5.53 1.23 -2.64
C SER A 119 -5.01 2.67 -2.54
N THR A 120 -5.31 3.51 -3.55
CA THR A 120 -4.97 4.94 -3.52
C THR A 120 -5.72 5.65 -2.40
N VAL A 121 -7.02 5.41 -2.23
CA VAL A 121 -7.83 6.00 -1.15
C VAL A 121 -7.30 5.60 0.23
N LEU A 122 -7.00 4.31 0.42
CA LEU A 122 -6.42 3.82 1.68
C LEU A 122 -5.07 4.47 1.98
N MET A 123 -4.24 4.68 0.95
CA MET A 123 -2.93 5.31 1.13
C MET A 123 -3.04 6.81 1.41
N VAL A 124 -3.99 7.51 0.78
CA VAL A 124 -4.31 8.91 1.12
C VAL A 124 -4.78 9.02 2.57
N PHE A 125 -5.65 8.11 3.03
CA PHE A 125 -6.06 8.07 4.44
C PHE A 125 -4.88 7.85 5.39
N THR A 126 -3.94 6.98 5.02
CA THR A 126 -2.69 6.77 5.78
C THR A 126 -1.85 8.04 5.85
N VAL A 127 -1.71 8.77 4.74
CA VAL A 127 -1.00 10.05 4.70
C VAL A 127 -1.69 11.08 5.61
N LEU A 128 -3.03 11.16 5.58
CA LEU A 128 -3.79 12.06 6.46
C LEU A 128 -3.55 11.75 7.94
N LEU A 129 -3.59 10.48 8.34
CA LEU A 129 -3.30 10.07 9.72
C LEU A 129 -1.88 10.43 10.15
N VAL A 130 -0.89 10.25 9.27
CA VAL A 130 0.50 10.62 9.55
C VAL A 130 0.63 12.13 9.77
N ILE A 131 -0.05 12.95 8.95
CA ILE A 131 -0.03 14.41 9.09
C ILE A 131 -0.71 14.83 10.41
N LEU A 132 -1.90 14.31 10.69
CA LEU A 132 -2.66 14.62 11.91
C LEU A 132 -1.90 14.20 13.18
N GLY A 133 -1.31 13.01 13.19
CA GLY A 133 -0.49 12.51 14.28
C GLY A 133 0.79 13.35 14.48
N GLY A 134 1.44 13.73 13.39
CA GLY A 134 2.63 14.59 13.43
C GLY A 134 2.34 15.97 14.02
N ILE A 135 1.20 16.57 13.69
CA ILE A 135 0.77 17.87 14.24
C ILE A 135 0.52 17.74 15.76
N ARG A 136 -0.21 16.71 16.19
CA ARG A 136 -0.53 16.48 17.61
C ARG A 136 0.72 16.23 18.47
N GLY A 137 1.68 15.46 17.97
CA GLY A 137 2.95 15.22 18.66
C GLY A 137 3.80 16.48 18.79
N ARG A 138 3.76 17.37 17.80
CA ARG A 138 4.53 18.63 17.78
C ARG A 138 3.99 19.67 18.77
N PHE A 139 2.67 19.71 19.00
CA PHE A 139 2.07 20.56 20.03
C PHE A 139 2.28 20.02 21.46
N GLY A 140 2.27 18.69 21.66
CA GLY A 140 2.54 18.08 22.97
C GLY A 140 3.99 18.25 23.46
N ASN A 141 4.96 18.40 22.54
CA ASN A 141 6.37 18.55 22.90
C ASN A 141 6.77 20.02 23.23
N GLN A 142 5.92 21.00 22.92
CA GLN A 142 6.17 22.41 23.28
C GLN A 142 5.73 22.75 24.71
N SER A 143 4.84 21.97 25.33
CA SER A 143 4.41 22.18 26.72
C SER A 143 5.35 21.56 27.77
N ILE A 144 6.43 20.87 27.36
CA ILE A 144 7.40 20.22 28.25
C ILE A 144 8.82 20.75 27.99
N ARG A 145 8.98 22.08 27.88
CA ARG A 145 10.28 22.74 28.12
C ARG A 145 10.15 23.55 29.41
N PRO A 146 10.41 22.97 30.59
CA PRO A 146 10.61 23.80 31.78
C PRO A 146 11.88 24.63 31.59
N GLU A 147 11.78 25.89 31.98
CA GLU A 147 12.77 26.96 31.88
C GLU A 147 14.00 26.73 32.78
N SER A 148 14.77 25.66 32.59
CA SER A 148 15.96 25.38 33.42
C SER A 148 17.30 25.70 32.75
N GLU A 149 17.34 26.63 31.79
CA GLU A 149 18.60 27.21 31.25
C GLU A 149 18.79 28.69 31.68
N ILE A 150 18.26 29.07 32.83
CA ILE A 150 18.59 30.37 33.46
C ILE A 150 18.96 30.10 34.92
N GLY A 151 20.26 30.04 35.20
CA GLY A 151 20.83 29.83 36.53
C GLY A 151 22.28 29.41 36.47
#